data_AF-A0A3C0SW27-F1
#
_entry.id   AF-A0A3C0SW27-F1
#
_cell.length_a   1.000
_cell.length_b   1.000
_cell.length_c   1.000
_cell.angle_alpha   90.00
_cell.angle_beta   90.00
_cell.angle_gamma   90.00
#
_symmetry.space_group_name_H-M   'P 1'
#
loop_
_entity.id
_entity.type
_entity.pdbx_description
1 polymer ?
#
loop_
_entity_poly.entity_id
_entity_poly.type
_entity_poly.pdbx_seq_one_letter_code
_entity_poly.pdbx_strand_id
1 'polypeptide(L)'
;TFGEDHEIDRLIRKYGYRSTEEIIEAVKSNNDLYSNLATAAHLIHSAGEGRFSINYAAGGLSSAEIEGVGYNSFDLEAAEKLFNPQKHAPGFNVDADGEEFYLIKNAAIGLWSAGELK
;
A
#
# COMPACT_ATOMS: atom_id res chain seq x y z
N THR A 1 -8.73 7.09 -8.30
CA THR A 1 -9.12 6.11 -7.28
C THR A 1 -7.87 5.37 -6.84
N PHE A 2 -7.92 4.62 -5.75
CA PHE A 2 -6.88 3.70 -5.30
C PHE A 2 -6.86 2.38 -6.11
N GLY A 3 -7.24 2.44 -7.39
CA GLY A 3 -7.31 1.27 -8.28
C GLY A 3 -8.56 0.39 -8.13
N GLU A 4 -9.49 0.75 -7.26
CA GLU A 4 -10.68 -0.04 -6.93
C GLU A 4 -11.98 0.54 -7.53
N ASP A 5 -13.06 -0.24 -7.44
CA ASP A 5 -14.44 0.22 -7.69
C ASP A 5 -14.80 1.45 -6.82
N HIS A 6 -15.74 2.26 -7.30
CA HIS A 6 -16.17 3.50 -6.68
C HIS A 6 -16.60 3.36 -5.21
N GLU A 7 -17.32 2.30 -4.84
CA GLU A 7 -17.78 2.16 -3.45
C GLU A 7 -16.63 1.75 -2.52
N ILE A 8 -15.72 0.90 -3.00
CA ILE A 8 -14.52 0.51 -2.27
C ILE A 8 -13.59 1.73 -2.11
N ASP A 9 -13.36 2.51 -3.17
CA ASP A 9 -12.56 3.74 -3.13
C ASP A 9 -13.13 4.76 -2.13
N ARG A 10 -14.46 4.92 -2.08
CA ARG A 10 -15.15 5.77 -1.10
C ARG A 10 -14.86 5.32 0.33
N LEU A 11 -14.93 4.02 0.59
CA LEU A 11 -14.66 3.45 1.91
C LEU A 11 -13.18 3.53 2.28
N ILE A 12 -12.25 3.30 1.34
CA ILE A 12 -10.81 3.51 1.53
C ILE A 12 -10.55 4.94 1.98
N ARG A 13 -11.13 5.93 1.29
CA ARG A 13 -10.96 7.35 1.62
C ARG A 13 -11.57 7.72 2.97
N LYS A 14 -12.67 7.06 3.36
CA LYS A 14 -13.37 7.34 4.62
C LYS A 14 -12.66 6.75 5.84
N TYR A 15 -12.18 5.51 5.74
CA TYR A 15 -11.64 4.77 6.89
C TYR A 15 -10.11 4.68 6.88
N GLY A 16 -9.51 4.73 5.70
CA GLY A 16 -8.07 4.55 5.51
C GLY A 16 -7.59 3.14 5.85
N TYR A 17 -6.32 2.90 5.59
CA TYR A 17 -5.57 1.73 6.03
C TYR A 17 -5.12 1.98 7.47
N ARG A 18 -5.76 1.32 8.43
CA ARG A 18 -5.56 1.50 9.88
C ARG A 18 -5.34 0.15 10.55
N SER A 19 -4.97 0.16 11.84
CA SER A 19 -4.75 -1.09 12.58
C SER A 19 -6.00 -1.96 12.61
N THR A 20 -5.79 -3.26 12.80
CA THR A 20 -6.85 -4.24 12.93
C THR A 20 -7.88 -3.82 13.99
N GLU A 21 -7.42 -3.34 15.14
CA GLU A 21 -8.30 -2.87 16.22
C GLU A 21 -9.16 -1.69 15.78
N GLU A 22 -8.58 -0.69 15.11
CA GLU A 22 -9.30 0.49 14.62
C GLU A 22 -10.36 0.12 13.59
N ILE A 23 -10.04 -0.78 12.64
CA ILE A 23 -10.98 -1.21 11.61
C ILE A 23 -12.10 -2.06 12.20
N ILE A 24 -11.80 -2.97 13.15
CA ILE A 24 -12.83 -3.75 13.85
C ILE A 24 -13.80 -2.83 14.59
N GLU A 25 -13.29 -1.77 15.24
CA GLU A 25 -14.13 -0.78 15.90
C GLU A 25 -14.97 0.03 14.90
N ALA A 26 -14.37 0.43 13.78
CA ALA A 26 -15.08 1.11 12.70
C ALA A 26 -16.22 0.25 12.13
N VAL A 27 -16.01 -1.07 11.98
CA VAL A 27 -17.04 -2.02 11.56
C VAL A 27 -18.20 -2.07 12.55
N LYS A 28 -17.92 -2.15 13.86
CA LYS A 28 -18.98 -2.19 14.89
C LYS A 28 -19.80 -0.89 14.94
N SER A 29 -19.13 0.23 14.69
CA SER A 29 -19.70 1.56 14.87
C SER A 29 -20.32 2.16 13.59
N ASN A 30 -20.10 1.56 12.41
CA ASN A 30 -20.55 2.12 11.14
C ASN A 30 -21.19 1.08 10.22
N ASN A 31 -22.47 1.27 9.90
CA ASN A 31 -23.25 0.32 9.10
C ASN A 31 -22.75 0.18 7.65
N ASP A 32 -22.17 1.24 7.07
CA ASP A 32 -21.62 1.18 5.71
C ASP A 32 -20.37 0.31 5.62
N LEU A 33 -19.50 0.33 6.63
CA LEU A 33 -18.36 -0.60 6.65
C LEU A 33 -18.79 -2.01 7.08
N TYR A 34 -19.74 -2.14 8.00
CA TYR A 34 -20.32 -3.44 8.39
C TYR A 34 -20.95 -4.17 7.20
N SER A 35 -21.62 -3.45 6.31
CA SER A 35 -22.23 -4.01 5.11
C SER A 35 -21.19 -4.39 4.03
N ASN A 36 -19.93 -3.99 4.21
CA ASN A 36 -18.83 -4.19 3.26
C ASN A 36 -17.61 -4.86 3.93
N LEU A 37 -17.81 -6.02 4.55
CA LEU A 37 -16.75 -6.74 5.28
C LEU A 37 -15.55 -7.12 4.41
N ALA A 38 -15.74 -7.32 3.11
CA ALA A 38 -14.63 -7.53 2.18
C ALA A 38 -13.70 -6.31 2.12
N THR A 39 -14.27 -5.10 2.08
CA THR A 39 -13.50 -3.85 2.16
C THR A 39 -12.83 -3.71 3.51
N ALA A 40 -13.50 -4.03 4.62
CA ALA A 40 -12.87 -4.00 5.94
C ALA A 40 -11.63 -4.91 6.01
N ALA A 41 -11.73 -6.14 5.49
CA ALA A 41 -10.59 -7.05 5.38
C ALA A 41 -9.48 -6.49 4.49
N HIS A 42 -9.83 -5.87 3.37
CA HIS A 42 -8.87 -5.19 2.49
C HIS A 42 -8.09 -4.07 3.21
N LEU A 43 -8.76 -3.25 4.02
CA LEU A 43 -8.10 -2.18 4.78
C LEU A 43 -7.08 -2.73 5.79
N ILE A 44 -7.43 -3.82 6.46
CA ILE A 44 -6.55 -4.49 7.44
C ILE A 44 -5.34 -5.11 6.75
N HIS A 45 -5.54 -5.88 5.68
CA HIS A 45 -4.44 -6.57 4.99
C HIS A 45 -3.41 -5.61 4.38
N SER A 46 -3.85 -4.42 4.00
CA SER A 46 -3.01 -3.39 3.39
C SER A 46 -2.42 -2.42 4.42
N ALA A 47 -2.74 -2.57 5.72
CA ALA A 47 -2.17 -1.76 6.78
C ALA A 47 -0.80 -2.27 7.24
N GLY A 48 0.10 -1.33 7.59
CA GLY A 48 1.42 -1.66 8.14
C GLY A 48 1.39 -2.24 9.56
N GLU A 49 0.27 -2.12 10.28
CA GLU A 49 0.11 -2.55 11.68
C GLU A 49 1.22 -2.00 12.61
N GLY A 50 1.69 -0.78 12.35
CA GLY A 50 2.80 -0.16 13.09
C GLY A 50 4.16 -0.84 12.94
N ARG A 51 4.29 -1.84 12.06
CA ARG A 51 5.53 -2.60 11.85
C ARG A 51 6.44 -1.98 10.80
N PHE A 52 5.86 -1.29 9.83
CA PHE A 52 6.55 -0.60 8.76
C PHE A 52 5.70 0.54 8.23
N SER A 53 6.34 1.47 7.54
CA SER A 53 5.69 2.56 6.82
C SER A 53 5.44 2.17 5.37
N ILE A 54 4.37 2.69 4.78
CA ILE A 54 4.03 2.47 3.37
C ILE A 54 4.09 3.82 2.66
N ASN A 55 4.99 3.92 1.68
CA ASN A 55 5.11 5.09 0.81
C ASN A 55 4.37 4.81 -0.50
N TYR A 56 3.44 5.68 -0.88
CA TYR A 56 2.66 5.55 -2.11
C TYR A 56 3.19 6.52 -3.17
N ALA A 57 3.75 5.95 -4.24
CA ALA A 57 4.34 6.67 -5.36
C ALA A 57 3.85 6.08 -6.69
N ALA A 58 2.58 6.32 -7.03
CA ALA A 58 1.98 5.85 -8.29
C ALA A 58 1.39 6.97 -9.16
N GLY A 59 1.47 8.23 -8.69
CA GLY A 59 0.84 9.37 -9.34
C GLY A 59 -0.70 9.34 -9.29
N GLY A 60 -1.33 10.36 -9.89
CA GLY A 60 -2.80 10.42 -10.06
C GLY A 60 -3.63 10.71 -8.81
N LEU A 61 -3.01 10.77 -7.63
CA LEU A 61 -3.62 11.18 -6.36
C LEU A 61 -2.78 12.30 -5.73
N SER A 62 -3.44 13.22 -5.04
CA SER A 62 -2.76 14.27 -4.27
C SER A 62 -2.17 13.71 -2.97
N SER A 63 -1.15 14.38 -2.43
CA SER A 63 -0.56 14.00 -1.14
C SER A 63 -1.59 13.94 -0.02
N ALA A 64 -2.56 14.87 0.00
CA ALA A 64 -3.62 14.89 1.00
C ALA A 64 -4.54 13.65 0.92
N GLU A 65 -4.81 13.15 -0.28
CA GLU A 65 -5.61 11.92 -0.46
C GLU A 65 -4.85 10.69 0.03
N ILE A 66 -3.55 10.61 -0.25
CA ILE A 66 -2.67 9.51 0.17
C ILE A 66 -2.49 9.51 1.69
N GLU A 67 -2.16 10.66 2.27
CA GLU A 67 -1.95 10.83 3.70
C GLU A 67 -3.26 10.63 4.48
N GLY A 68 -4.39 11.05 3.92
CA GLY A 68 -5.71 10.82 4.52
C GLY A 68 -6.01 9.34 4.74
N VAL A 69 -5.51 8.45 3.87
CA VAL A 69 -5.69 7.02 4.01
C VAL A 69 -4.62 6.34 4.86
N GLY A 70 -3.67 7.08 5.43
CA GLY A 70 -2.64 6.54 6.35
C GLY A 70 -1.38 6.02 5.68
N TYR A 71 -1.18 6.32 4.40
CA TYR A 71 0.09 6.12 3.72
C TYR A 71 0.89 7.42 3.69
N ASN A 72 2.20 7.30 3.46
CA ASN A 72 3.03 8.47 3.19
C ASN A 72 2.96 8.78 1.70
N SER A 73 2.76 10.06 1.35
CA SER A 73 2.95 10.51 -0.02
C SER A 73 4.43 10.48 -0.38
N PHE A 74 4.77 9.94 -1.56
CA PHE A 74 6.13 9.95 -2.06
C PHE A 74 6.14 10.28 -3.55
N ASP A 75 7.12 11.08 -3.97
CA ASP A 75 7.21 11.57 -5.34
C ASP A 75 7.56 10.43 -6.31
N LEU A 76 6.76 10.31 -7.38
CA LEU A 76 6.92 9.22 -8.35
C LEU A 76 8.24 9.33 -9.11
N GLU A 77 8.64 10.53 -9.52
CA GLU A 77 9.89 10.72 -10.28
C GLU A 77 11.11 10.38 -9.41
N ALA A 78 11.10 10.79 -8.14
CA ALA A 78 12.10 10.41 -7.15
C ALA A 78 12.14 8.88 -6.94
N ALA A 79 10.98 8.24 -6.79
CA ALA A 79 10.89 6.79 -6.64
C ALA A 79 11.45 6.05 -7.86
N GLU A 80 11.14 6.50 -9.07
CA GLU A 80 11.65 5.91 -10.32
C GLU A 80 13.14 6.12 -10.52
N LYS A 81 13.73 7.16 -9.92
CA LYS A 81 15.17 7.37 -9.94
C LYS A 81 15.90 6.40 -9.00
N LEU A 82 15.33 6.15 -7.81
CA LEU A 82 15.91 5.27 -6.79
C LEU A 82 15.68 3.79 -7.09
N PHE A 83 14.46 3.43 -7.47
CA PHE A 83 13.99 2.03 -7.50
C PHE A 83 13.56 1.56 -8.89
N ASN A 84 14.12 2.16 -9.96
CA ASN A 84 13.68 1.92 -11.34
C ASN A 84 13.54 0.42 -11.68
N PRO A 85 12.31 -0.10 -11.90
CA PRO A 85 12.11 -1.53 -12.09
C PRO A 85 12.67 -2.04 -13.43
N GLN A 86 13.01 -1.16 -14.37
CA GLN A 86 13.67 -1.54 -15.63
C GLN A 86 15.18 -1.67 -15.47
N LYS A 87 15.79 -0.99 -14.49
CA LYS A 87 17.25 -1.01 -14.27
C LYS A 87 17.68 -2.04 -13.22
N HIS A 88 16.80 -2.37 -12.29
CA HIS A 88 17.09 -3.30 -11.20
C HIS A 88 16.54 -4.70 -11.47
N ALA A 89 17.23 -5.72 -10.97
CA ALA A 89 16.73 -7.09 -11.00
C ALA A 89 15.71 -7.30 -9.87
N PRO A 90 14.73 -8.23 -10.01
CA PRO A 90 13.97 -8.70 -8.86
C PRO A 90 14.93 -9.23 -7.79
N GLY A 91 14.65 -8.98 -6.51
CA GLY A 91 15.53 -9.38 -5.41
C GLY A 91 16.27 -8.23 -4.73
N PHE A 92 17.30 -8.58 -3.96
CA PHE A 92 18.16 -7.60 -3.28
C PHE A 92 18.99 -6.78 -4.27
N ASN A 93 19.00 -5.47 -4.06
CA ASN A 93 19.78 -4.47 -4.77
C ASN A 93 20.35 -3.49 -3.73
N VAL A 94 21.34 -2.70 -4.15
CA VAL A 94 21.88 -1.59 -3.37
C VAL A 94 21.74 -0.33 -4.21
N ASP A 95 21.25 0.74 -3.60
CA ASP A 95 21.10 2.03 -4.29
C ASP A 95 22.43 2.80 -4.39
N ALA A 96 22.38 4.03 -4.91
CA ALA A 96 23.57 4.85 -5.10
C ALA A 96 24.19 5.35 -3.79
N ASP A 97 23.41 5.40 -2.70
CA ASP A 97 23.83 5.86 -1.39
C ASP A 97 24.30 4.71 -0.49
N GLY A 98 24.19 3.46 -0.96
CA GLY A 98 24.62 2.25 -0.27
C GLY A 98 23.51 1.58 0.55
N GLU A 99 22.27 2.04 0.43
CA GLU A 99 21.12 1.45 1.12
C GLU A 99 20.63 0.21 0.37
N GLU A 100 20.33 -0.85 1.11
CA GLU A 100 19.82 -2.10 0.55
C GLU A 100 18.30 -2.03 0.37
N PHE A 101 17.81 -2.51 -0.77
CA PHE A 101 16.38 -2.66 -1.00
C PHE A 101 16.07 -3.95 -1.75
N TYR A 102 14.86 -4.48 -1.52
CA TYR A 102 14.36 -5.65 -2.22
C TYR A 102 13.30 -5.25 -3.25
N LEU A 103 13.55 -5.52 -4.53
CA LEU A 103 12.62 -5.17 -5.61
C LEU A 103 11.69 -6.34 -5.94
N ILE A 104 10.39 -6.09 -5.90
CA ILE A 104 9.35 -6.99 -6.39
C ILE A 104 8.69 -6.34 -7.62
N LYS A 105 8.96 -6.86 -8.82
CA LYS A 105 8.40 -6.29 -10.07
C LYS A 105 6.94 -6.65 -10.30
N ASN A 106 6.54 -7.85 -9.85
CA ASN A 106 5.18 -8.33 -9.99
C ASN A 106 4.65 -8.67 -8.59
N ALA A 107 4.02 -7.70 -7.92
CA ALA A 107 3.47 -7.92 -6.59
C ALA A 107 2.24 -8.85 -6.62
N ALA A 108 1.57 -8.99 -7.76
CA ALA A 108 0.33 -9.76 -7.90
C ALA A 108 0.54 -11.28 -7.77
N ILE A 109 1.77 -11.79 -7.97
CA ILE A 109 2.09 -13.22 -7.80
C ILE A 109 2.34 -13.62 -6.32
N GLY A 110 2.27 -12.65 -5.40
CA GLY A 110 2.43 -12.86 -3.96
C GLY A 110 3.91 -12.88 -3.54
N LEU A 111 4.22 -12.21 -2.42
CA LEU A 111 5.58 -12.12 -1.87
C LEU A 111 6.21 -13.48 -1.57
N TRP A 112 5.41 -14.51 -1.25
CA TRP A 112 5.89 -15.87 -0.99
C TRP A 112 6.66 -16.48 -2.17
N SER A 113 6.40 -16.02 -3.40
CA SER A 113 7.02 -16.57 -4.60
C SER A 113 8.42 -16.01 -4.83
N ALA A 114 8.72 -14.88 -4.18
CA ALA A 114 10.00 -14.20 -4.32
C ALA A 114 11.17 -15.03 -3.76
N GLY A 115 10.91 -15.98 -2.84
CA GLY A 115 11.92 -16.91 -2.31
C GLY A 115 12.24 -18.10 -3.22
N GLU A 116 11.45 -18.36 -4.26
CA GLU A 116 11.66 -19.47 -5.21
C GLU A 116 12.29 -19.03 -6.54
N LEU A 117 12.55 -17.73 -6.73
CA LEU A 117 13.33 -17.23 -7.86
C LEU A 117 14.83 -17.56 -7.62
N LYS A 118 15.18 -18.84 -7.79
CA LYS A 118 16.56 -19.32 -7.93
C LYS A 118 17.05 -19.20 -9.36
#